data_AF-A0A252C6H6-F1
#
_entry.id   AF-A0A252C6H6-F1
#
_cell.length_a   1.000
_cell.length_b   1.000
_cell.length_c   1.000
_cell.angle_alpha   90.00
_cell.angle_beta   90.00
_cell.angle_gamma   90.00
#
_symmetry.space_group_name_H-M   'P 1'
#
loop_
_entity.id
_entity.type
_entity.pdbx_description
1 polymer ?
#
loop_
_entity_poly.entity_id
_entity_poly.type
_entity_poly.pdbx_seq_one_letter_code
_entity_poly.pdbx_strand_id
1 'polypeptide(L)' 'MPHVIIKLWPGQSEQKKLRLAEAITENVTTILGYGNDAVSISFEEVQPPDWHNQVYLPDIVQKESHLYKKPGYSM' A
#
# COMPACT_ATOMS: atom_id res chain seq x y z
N MET A 1 -3.52 -15.29 -5.46
CA MET A 1 -3.45 -14.05 -6.25
C MET A 1 -3.33 -12.89 -5.26
N PRO A 2 -2.13 -12.31 -5.10
CA PRO A 2 -1.92 -11.17 -4.21
C PRO A 2 -2.61 -9.89 -4.71
N HIS A 3 -3.17 -9.12 -3.79
CA HIS A 3 -3.66 -7.77 -4.05
C HIS A 3 -3.01 -6.79 -3.08
N VAL A 4 -2.49 -5.68 -3.58
CA VAL A 4 -1.84 -4.63 -2.80
C VAL A 4 -2.59 -3.32 -2.99
N ILE A 5 -2.99 -2.70 -1.89
CA ILE A 5 -3.59 -1.36 -1.87
C ILE A 5 -2.58 -0.42 -1.23
N ILE A 6 -2.20 0.63 -1.95
CA ILE A 6 -1.30 1.68 -1.46
C ILE A 6 -2.14 2.92 -1.18
N LYS A 7 -2.44 3.16 0.10
CA LYS A 7 -3.03 4.42 0.55
C LYS A 7 -1.91 5.42 0.85
N LEU A 8 -2.02 6.63 0.32
CA LEU A 8 -1.00 7.68 0.48
C LEU A 8 -1.62 9.07 0.39
N TRP A 9 -0.89 10.09 0.83
CA TRP A 9 -1.27 11.48 0.54
C TRP A 9 -1.14 11.80 -0.95
N PRO A 10 -1.99 12.70 -1.48
CA PRO A 10 -1.97 13.08 -2.89
C PRO A 10 -0.64 13.73 -3.31
N GLY A 11 -0.33 13.64 -4.61
CA GLY A 11 0.76 14.43 -5.23
C GLY A 11 1.93 13.63 -5.77
N GLN A 12 1.86 12.29 -5.81
CA GLN A 12 2.84 11.49 -6.56
C GLN A 12 2.53 11.52 -8.05
N SER A 13 3.57 11.60 -8.89
CA SER A 13 3.39 11.52 -10.34
C SER A 13 3.00 10.10 -10.77
N GLU A 14 2.26 9.99 -11.88
CA GLU A 14 1.88 8.70 -12.46
C GLU A 14 3.11 7.82 -12.77
N GLN A 15 4.21 8.42 -13.25
CA GLN A 15 5.46 7.69 -13.49
C GLN A 15 6.02 7.04 -12.21
N LYS A 16 5.93 7.72 -11.05
CA LYS A 16 6.36 7.15 -9.77
C LYS A 16 5.44 6.02 -9.33
N LYS A 17 4.12 6.18 -9.50
CA LYS A 17 3.13 5.14 -9.18
C LYS A 17 3.36 3.88 -10.02
N LEU A 18 3.56 4.03 -11.34
CA LEU A 18 3.87 2.93 -12.26
C LEU A 18 5.16 2.22 -11.87
N ARG A 19 6.25 2.97 -11.65
CA ARG A 19 7.54 2.38 -11.25
C ARG A 19 7.44 1.63 -9.93
N LEU A 20 6.69 2.14 -8.96
CA LEU A 20 6.50 1.47 -7.68
C LEU A 20 5.63 0.20 -7.83
N ALA A 21 4.60 0.25 -8.67
CA ALA A 21 3.77 -0.92 -8.97
C ALA A 21 4.61 -2.06 -9.58
N GLU A 22 5.45 -1.76 -10.58
CA GLU A 22 6.36 -2.74 -11.19
C GLU A 22 7.29 -3.37 -10.15
N ALA A 23 7.94 -2.54 -9.32
CA ALA A 23 8.85 -3.03 -8.28
C ALA A 23 8.14 -3.91 -7.24
N ILE A 24 6.92 -3.57 -6.83
CA ILE A 24 6.14 -4.40 -5.90
C ILE A 24 5.76 -5.72 -6.56
N THR A 25 5.27 -5.69 -7.80
CA THR A 25 4.92 -6.92 -8.54
C THR A 25 6.12 -7.85 -8.63
N GLU A 26 7.29 -7.36 -9.04
CA GLU A 26 8.52 -8.16 -9.14
C GLU A 26 8.92 -8.81 -7.80
N ASN A 27 8.85 -8.05 -6.71
CA ASN A 27 9.21 -8.58 -5.39
C ASN A 27 8.19 -9.59 -4.88
N VAL A 28 6.89 -9.32 -5.05
CA VAL A 28 5.82 -10.23 -4.63
C VAL A 28 5.90 -11.55 -5.41
N THR A 29 6.09 -11.49 -6.72
CA THR A 29 6.18 -12.70 -7.57
C THR A 29 7.42 -13.51 -7.24
N THR A 30 8.58 -12.85 -7.07
CA THR A 30 9.86 -13.50 -6.76
C THR A 30 9.86 -14.13 -5.36
N ILE A 31 9.38 -13.39 -4.34
CA ILE A 31 9.46 -13.84 -2.94
C ILE A 31 8.40 -14.89 -2.63
N LEU A 32 7.17 -14.73 -3.16
CA LEU A 32 6.06 -15.63 -2.87
C LEU A 32 5.86 -16.73 -3.93
N GLY A 33 6.62 -16.71 -5.03
CA GLY A 33 6.57 -17.73 -6.09
C GLY A 33 5.32 -17.67 -6.98
N TYR A 34 4.73 -16.49 -7.16
CA TYR A 34 3.59 -16.30 -8.06
C TYR A 34 4.01 -15.86 -9.46
N GLY A 35 3.21 -16.17 -10.48
CA GLY A 35 3.39 -15.60 -11.82
C GLY A 35 3.02 -14.11 -11.87
N ASN A 36 3.61 -13.36 -12.81
CA ASN A 36 3.40 -11.89 -12.92
C ASN A 36 1.93 -11.49 -13.03
N ASP A 37 1.12 -12.28 -13.73
CA ASP A 37 -0.31 -12.00 -13.92
C ASP A 37 -1.17 -12.23 -12.67
N ALA A 38 -0.58 -12.69 -11.56
CA ALA A 38 -1.30 -13.01 -10.34
C ALA A 38 -1.39 -11.85 -9.34
N VAL A 39 -0.70 -10.72 -9.59
CA VAL A 39 -0.62 -9.56 -8.69
C VAL A 39 -1.42 -8.38 -9.25
N SER A 40 -2.26 -7.78 -8.43
CA SER A 40 -2.94 -6.51 -8.74
C SER A 40 -2.61 -5.45 -7.70
N ILE A 41 -2.46 -4.20 -8.14
CA ILE A 41 -2.05 -3.07 -7.29
C ILE A 41 -2.98 -1.87 -7.55
N SER A 42 -3.48 -1.25 -6.48
CA SER A 42 -4.21 0.01 -6.55
C SER A 42 -3.51 1.11 -5.72
N PHE A 43 -3.68 2.35 -6.15
CA PHE A 43 -3.28 3.54 -5.39
C PHE A 43 -4.53 4.31 -5.00
N GLU A 44 -4.64 4.69 -3.72
CA GLU A 44 -5.74 5.47 -3.18
C GLU A 44 -5.18 6.72 -2.49
N GLU A 45 -5.40 7.88 -3.11
CA GLU A 45 -4.96 9.15 -2.53
C GLU A 45 -5.97 9.65 -1.50
N VAL A 46 -5.50 9.83 -0.26
CA VAL A 46 -6.30 10.29 0.88
C VAL A 46 -5.77 11.64 1.33
N GLN A 47 -6.65 12.63 1.45
CA GLN A 47 -6.25 13.96 1.88
C GLN A 47 -5.73 13.92 3.34
N PRO A 48 -4.73 14.74 3.71
CA PRO A 48 -4.17 14.73 5.05
C PRO A 48 -5.20 14.91 6.19
N PRO A 49 -6.21 15.80 6.09
CA PRO A 49 -7.25 15.93 7.11
C PRO A 49 -8.08 14.66 7.32
N ASP A 50 -8.21 13.84 6.28
CA ASP A 50 -9.01 12.62 6.29
C ASP A 50 -8.20 11.37 6.73
N TRP A 51 -6.88 11.49 6.79
CA TRP A 51 -5.96 10.36 7.01
C TRP A 51 -6.26 9.61 8.31
N HIS A 52 -6.61 10.32 9.38
CA HIS A 52 -6.92 9.71 10.66
C HIS A 52 -8.09 8.72 10.53
N ASN A 53 -9.19 9.19 9.95
CA ASN A 53 -10.44 8.43 9.87
C ASN A 53 -10.42 7.37 8.76
N GLN A 54 -9.70 7.61 7.66
CA GLN A 54 -9.71 6.72 6.49
C GLN A 54 -8.56 5.71 6.46
N VAL A 55 -7.47 5.95 7.21
CA VAL A 55 -6.27 5.08 7.20
C VAL A 55 -5.78 4.75 8.61
N TYR A 56 -5.44 5.76 9.41
CA TYR A 56 -4.76 5.51 10.69
C TYR A 56 -5.61 4.67 11.65
N LEU A 57 -6.84 5.06 11.90
CA LEU A 57 -7.72 4.29 12.77
C LEU A 57 -8.10 2.91 12.18
N PRO A 58 -8.68 2.81 10.96
CA PRO A 58 -9.20 1.54 10.45
C PRO A 58 -8.13 0.56 9.95
N ASP A 59 -7.02 1.04 9.37
CA ASP A 59 -6.03 0.19 8.72
C ASP A 59 -4.73 0.02 9.52
N ILE A 60 -4.44 0.91 10.47
CA ILE A 60 -3.23 0.83 11.30
C ILE A 60 -3.58 0.37 12.72
N VAL A 61 -4.40 1.14 13.44
CA VAL A 61 -4.71 0.85 14.86
C VAL A 61 -5.57 -0.41 14.98
N GLN A 62 -6.70 -0.48 14.26
CA GLN A 62 -7.63 -1.61 14.36
C GLN A 62 -7.08 -2.92 13.77
N LYS A 63 -6.07 -2.84 12.89
CA LYS A 63 -5.45 -3.99 12.23
C LYS A 63 -3.99 -4.18 12.64
N GLU A 64 -3.60 -3.70 13.82
CA GLU A 64 -2.21 -3.72 14.27
C GLU A 64 -1.57 -5.12 14.20
N SER A 65 -2.34 -6.17 14.51
CA SER A 65 -1.90 -7.57 14.45
C SER A 65 -1.57 -8.05 13.03
N HIS A 66 -2.09 -7.39 11.99
CA HIS A 66 -1.83 -7.70 10.59
C HIS A 66 -0.68 -6.87 10.00
N LEU A 67 -0.12 -5.92 10.76
CA LEU A 67 1.00 -5.09 10.32
C LEU A 67 2.34 -5.82 10.50
N TYR A 68 2.91 -6.29 9.40
CA TYR A 68 4.30 -6.78 9.38
C TYR A 68 5.32 -5.61 9.45
N LYS A 69 4.89 -4.37 9.18
CA LYS A 69 5.67 -3.14 9.36
C LYS A 69 4.82 -2.07 10.05
N LYS A 70 5.14 -1.75 11.30
CA LYS A 70 4.48 -0.67 12.05
C LYS A 70 4.97 0.72 11.59
N PRO A 71 4.11 1.76 11.64
CA PRO A 71 4.52 3.14 11.37
C PRO A 71 5.50 3.64 12.45
N GLY A 72 6.37 4.58 12.07
CA GLY A 72 7.24 5.29 13.02
C GLY A 72 6.60 6.56 13.60
N TYR A 73 5.32 6.78 13.33
CA TYR A 73 4.56 7.95 13.76
C TYR A 73 3.32 7.52 14.54
N SER A 74 2.79 8.43 15.35
CA SER A 74 1.48 8.33 15.98
C SER A 74 0.63 9.56 15.61
N MET A 75 -0.67 9.37 15.61
CA MET A 75 -1.69 10.42 15.45
C MET A 75 -2.68 10.33 16.61
#